data_AF-A0A936D0W7-F1
#
_entry.id   AF-A0A936D0W7-F1
#
_cell.length_a   1.000
_cell.length_b   1.000
_cell.length_c   1.000
_cell.angle_alpha   90.00
_cell.angle_beta   90.00
_cell.angle_gamma   90.00
#
_symmetry.space_group_name_H-M   'P 1'
#
loop_
_entity.id
_entity.type
_entity.pdbx_description
1 polymer ?
#
loop_
_entity_poly.entity_id
_entity_poly.type
_entity_poly.pdbx_seq_one_letter_code
_entity_poly.pdbx_strand_id
1 'polypeptide(L)' 'MIVTRLAEHYGWEELAKRIDINCFKSDPSIKSSLKFLRKTQWARDKVESLYVSTFKQ' A
#
# COMPACT_ATOMS: atom_id res chain seq x y z
N MET A 1 8.82 6.92 2.81
CA MET A 1 8.26 6.12 1.70
C MET A 1 6.74 6.13 1.80
N ILE A 2 6.02 6.25 0.68
CA ILE A 2 4.55 6.40 0.63
C ILE A 2 3.82 5.23 1.32
N VAL A 3 4.21 3.99 1.00
CA VAL A 3 3.66 2.76 1.60
C VAL A 3 3.89 2.73 3.11
N THR A 4 5.07 3.12 3.59
CA THR A 4 5.40 3.12 5.03
C THR A 4 4.49 4.05 5.80
N ARG A 5 4.31 5.30 5.32
CA ARG A 5 3.43 6.26 5.99
C ARG A 5 1.97 5.81 6.00
N LEU A 6 1.50 5.21 4.90
CA LEU A 6 0.16 4.64 4.84
C LEU A 6 -0.01 3.45 5.79
N ALA A 7 0.98 2.56 5.85
CA ALA A 7 0.96 1.41 6.73
C ALA A 7 1.05 1.81 8.22
N GLU A 8 1.83 2.85 8.54
CA GLU A 8 1.88 3.40 9.90
C GLU A 8 0.60 4.14 10.29
N HIS A 9 -0.08 4.79 9.34
CA HIS A 9 -1.30 5.56 9.61
C HIS A 9 -2.56 4.68 9.66
N TYR A 10 -2.71 3.74 8.72
CA TYR A 10 -3.91 2.88 8.60
C TYR A 10 -3.71 1.44 9.06
N GLY A 11 -2.48 0.96 9.10
CA GLY A 11 -2.20 -0.46 9.26
C GLY A 11 -2.37 -1.27 7.96
N TRP A 12 -1.80 -2.46 7.96
CA TRP A 12 -1.79 -3.34 6.80
C TRP A 12 -3.15 -3.97 6.50
N GLU A 13 -3.96 -4.23 7.53
CA GLU A 13 -5.30 -4.79 7.36
C GLU A 13 -6.24 -3.83 6.61
N GLU A 14 -6.18 -2.54 6.93
CA GLU A 14 -6.99 -1.52 6.26
C GLU A 14 -6.49 -1.27 4.83
N LEU A 15 -5.17 -1.31 4.63
CA LEU A 15 -4.59 -1.28 3.29
C LEU A 15 -5.01 -2.48 2.46
N ALA A 16 -5.09 -3.68 3.05
CA ALA A 16 -5.57 -4.88 2.38
C ALA A 16 -7.06 -4.81 2.04
N LYS A 17 -7.87 -4.12 2.85
CA LYS A 17 -9.30 -3.86 2.55
C LYS A 17 -9.47 -2.87 1.41
N ARG A 18 -8.68 -1.79 1.38
CA ARG A 18 -8.74 -0.78 0.31
C ARG A 18 -8.09 -1.27 -0.98
N ILE A 19 -7.03 -2.04 -0.85
CA ILE A 19 -6.22 -2.58 -1.93
C ILE A 19 -6.15 -4.08 -1.70
N ASP A 20 -7.10 -4.80 -2.28
CA ASP A 20 -7.20 -6.25 -2.17
C ASP A 20 -6.04 -6.93 -2.91
N ILE A 21 -4.89 -7.01 -2.24
CA ILE A 21 -3.70 -7.71 -2.69
C ILE A 21 -3.20 -8.62 -1.57
N ASN A 22 -2.85 -9.86 -1.95
CA ASN A 22 -2.28 -10.81 -0.99
C ASN A 22 -0.98 -10.32 -0.36
N CYS A 23 -0.26 -9.39 -1.00
CA CYS A 23 0.95 -8.81 -0.44
C CYS A 23 0.71 -8.11 0.90
N PHE A 24 -0.45 -7.49 1.12
CA PHE A 24 -0.76 -6.83 2.39
C PHE A 24 -1.38 -7.77 3.44
N LYS A 25 -1.89 -8.93 3.01
CA LYS A 25 -2.51 -9.92 3.90
C LYS A 25 -1.52 -10.96 4.42
N SER A 26 -0.66 -11.51 3.55
CA SER A 26 0.22 -12.63 3.89
C SER A 26 1.63 -12.23 4.27
N ASP A 27 2.19 -11.17 3.66
CA ASP A 27 3.57 -10.74 3.91
C ASP A 27 3.66 -9.20 3.96
N PRO A 28 3.03 -8.56 4.96
CA PRO A 28 2.96 -7.10 5.10
C PRO A 28 4.33 -6.52 5.49
N SER A 29 5.23 -6.45 4.51
CA SER A 29 6.59 -5.92 4.67
C SER A 29 6.87 -4.89 3.59
N ILE A 30 7.40 -3.73 3.97
CA ILE A 30 7.70 -2.62 3.04
C ILE A 30 8.54 -3.09 1.84
N LYS A 31 9.58 -3.92 2.07
CA LYS A 31 10.43 -4.45 0.98
C LYS A 31 9.66 -5.37 0.04
N SER A 32 8.82 -6.25 0.59
CA SER A 32 7.98 -7.21 -0.16
C SER A 32 6.93 -6.47 -0.99
N SER A 33 6.24 -5.50 -0.36
CA SER A 33 5.28 -4.60 -1.02
C SER A 33 5.93 -3.81 -2.14
N LEU A 34 7.08 -3.17 -1.93
CA LEU A 34 7.76 -2.42 -3.00
C LEU A 34 8.19 -3.31 -4.16
N LYS A 35 8.61 -4.55 -3.89
CA LYS A 35 8.94 -5.52 -4.94
C LYS A 35 7.69 -5.95 -5.73
N PHE A 36 6.55 -6.10 -5.04
CA PHE A 36 5.26 -6.41 -5.65
C PHE A 36 4.72 -5.23 -6.48
N LEU A 37 4.70 -4.02 -5.92
CA LEU A 37 4.22 -2.80 -6.58
C LEU A 37 5.03 -2.44 -7.83
N ARG A 38 6.30 -2.87 -7.92
CA ARG A 38 7.10 -2.76 -9.16
C ARG A 38 6.65 -3.70 -10.26
N LYS A 39 6.10 -4.88 -9.91
CA LYS A 39 5.56 -5.84 -10.88
C LYS A 39 4.10 -5.52 -11.23
N THR A 40 3.37 -4.93 -10.29
CA THR A 40 1.93 -4.70 -10.39
C THR A 40 1.63 -3.21 -10.37
N GLN A 41 1.70 -2.59 -11.55
CA GLN A 41 1.59 -1.14 -11.71
C GLN A 41 0.26 -0.58 -11.21
N TRP A 42 -0.88 -1.24 -11.48
CA TRP A 42 -2.20 -0.79 -11.00
C TRP A 42 -2.30 -0.72 -9.47
N ALA A 43 -1.59 -1.60 -8.76
CA ALA A 43 -1.58 -1.61 -7.30
C ALA A 43 -0.77 -0.42 -6.76
N ARG A 44 0.31 -0.04 -7.45
CA ARG A 44 1.09 1.15 -7.15
C ARG A 44 0.26 2.42 -7.31
N ASP A 45 -0.44 2.56 -8.43
CA ASP A 45 -1.34 3.68 -8.66
C ASP A 45 -2.41 3.80 -7.58
N LYS A 46 -3.01 2.68 -7.15
CA LYS A 46 -3.95 2.68 -6.00
C LYS A 46 -3.30 3.17 -4.70
N VAL A 47 -2.10 2.69 -4.38
CA VAL A 47 -1.37 3.13 -3.17
C VAL A 47 -1.05 4.62 -3.24
N GLU A 48 -0.58 5.12 -4.38
CA GLU A 48 -0.25 6.55 -4.57
C GLU A 48 -1.50 7.42 -4.52
N SER A 49 -2.59 7.00 -5.18
CA SER A 49 -3.89 7.68 -5.10
C SER A 49 -4.39 7.73 -3.66
N LEU A 50 -4.24 6.65 -2.90
CA LEU A 50 -4.64 6.61 -1.50
C LEU A 50 -3.80 7.56 -0.66
N TYR A 51 -2.49 7.56 -0.87
CA TYR A 51 -1.58 8.47 -0.17
C TYR A 51 -1.92 9.93 -0.42
N VAL A 52 -2.19 10.29 -1.68
CA VAL A 52 -2.62 11.63 -2.04
C VAL A 52 -3.95 11.97 -1.36
N SER A 53 -4.94 11.07 -1.40
CA SER A 53 -6.23 11.31 -0.74
C SER A 53 -6.13 11.46 0.78
N THR A 54 -5.17 10.82 1.42
CA THR A 54 -5.00 10.85 2.88
C THR A 54 -4.12 12.02 3.35
N PHE A 55 -3.03 12.31 2.64
CA PHE A 55 -2.02 13.27 3.10
C PHE A 55 -2.02 14.60 2.32
N LYS A 56 -2.70 14.67 1.17
CA LYS A 56 -2.77 15.86 0.32
C LYS A 56 -4.14 16.53 0.47
N GLN A 57 -4.47 16.85 1.72
CA GLN A 57 -5.63 17.66 2.09
C GLN A 57 -5.35 19.15 1.87
#